data_AF-A0A4V3TUV4-F1
#
_entry.id   AF-A0A4V3TUV4-F1
#
_cell.length_a   1.000
_cell.length_b   1.000
_cell.length_c   1.000
_cell.angle_alpha   90.00
_cell.angle_beta   90.00
_cell.angle_gamma   90.00
#
_symmetry.space_group_name_H-M   'P 1'
#
loop_
_entity.id
_entity.type
_entity.pdbx_description
1 polymer ?
#
loop_
_entity_poly.entity_id
_entity_poly.type
_entity_poly.pdbx_seq_one_letter_code
_entity_poly.pdbx_strand_id
1 'polypeptide(L)'
;MKRTISMNKLVNRETISYIFFGVLTTVVYFVTRFSVIKMTGNSMLGVVLAQIAAILFAYFTNKIFVFKDTKWGFIAVMKQLFGFIVGRLFVFGLDLSITYICVKKFPEFFIQLFFLDHINYNWFIFSNPLTKMFIGNERLLNEFIFTLFVQVLAIVINYIISKKAVFAKKEEASAE
;
A
#
# COMPACT_ATOMS: atom_id res chain seq x y z
N MET A 1 5.89 23.47 30.58
CA MET A 1 6.29 22.74 29.37
C MET A 1 5.74 21.31 29.42
N LYS A 2 4.53 21.08 28.90
CA LYS A 2 3.97 19.74 28.64
C LYS A 2 3.43 19.78 27.21
N ARG A 3 4.24 19.37 26.23
CA ARG A 3 3.75 19.04 24.89
C ARG A 3 3.06 17.69 25.01
N THR A 4 1.79 17.71 25.39
CA THR A 4 0.92 16.54 25.23
C THR A 4 0.72 16.38 23.74
N ILE A 5 1.48 15.49 23.12
CA ILE A 5 1.30 15.08 21.73
C ILE A 5 -0.09 14.43 21.67
N SER A 6 -1.08 15.20 21.22
CA SER A 6 -2.45 14.72 21.09
C SER A 6 -2.47 13.60 20.06
N MET A 7 -2.69 12.37 20.52
CA MET A 7 -2.88 11.19 19.67
C MET A 7 -4.14 11.29 18.78
N ASN A 8 -4.94 12.35 18.91
CA ASN A 8 -6.12 12.61 18.08
C ASN A 8 -5.80 13.14 16.67
N LYS A 9 -4.52 13.24 16.27
CA LYS A 9 -4.13 13.69 14.92
C LYS A 9 -3.73 12.57 13.95
N LEU A 10 -3.39 11.37 14.43
CA LEU A 10 -2.97 10.26 13.57
C LEU A 10 -4.18 9.43 13.09
N VAL A 11 -5.21 9.32 13.92
CA VAL A 11 -6.51 8.70 13.59
C VAL A 11 -7.48 9.80 13.14
N ASN A 12 -7.12 10.52 12.08
CA ASN A 12 -8.03 11.47 11.45
C ASN A 12 -8.99 10.74 10.50
N ARG A 13 -10.18 11.31 10.27
CA ARG A 13 -11.17 10.84 9.28
C ARG A 13 -10.50 10.51 7.95
N GLU A 14 -9.57 11.37 7.50
CA GLU A 14 -8.81 11.18 6.26
C GLU A 14 -8.04 9.85 6.24
N THR A 15 -7.25 9.58 7.28
CA THR A 15 -6.42 8.36 7.36
C THR A 15 -7.30 7.11 7.38
N ILE A 16 -8.36 7.11 8.20
CA ILE A 16 -9.29 5.98 8.31
C ILE A 16 -10.01 5.74 6.98
N SER A 17 -10.52 6.81 6.35
CA SER A 17 -11.20 6.71 5.06
C SER A 17 -10.22 6.24 3.97
N TYR A 18 -8.97 6.71 3.97
CA TYR A 18 -7.96 6.28 3.01
C TYR A 18 -7.66 4.78 3.12
N ILE A 19 -7.50 4.27 4.35
CA ILE A 19 -7.30 2.83 4.58
C ILE A 19 -8.54 2.04 4.17
N PHE A 20 -9.74 2.51 4.54
CA PHE A 20 -11.01 1.87 4.18
C PHE A 20 -11.20 1.77 2.65
N PHE A 21 -11.00 2.86 1.92
CA PHE A 21 -11.05 2.85 0.45
C PHE A 21 -9.89 2.05 -0.15
N GLY A 22 -8.75 1.95 0.52
CA GLY A 22 -7.66 1.03 0.17
C GLY A 22 -8.11 -0.44 0.21
N VAL A 23 -8.77 -0.87 1.28
CA VAL A 23 -9.34 -2.22 1.38
C VAL A 23 -10.40 -2.46 0.30
N LEU A 24 -11.29 -1.48 0.08
CA LEU A 24 -12.32 -1.58 -0.95
C LEU A 24 -11.73 -1.64 -2.37
N THR A 25 -10.60 -0.96 -2.60
CA THR A 25 -9.86 -1.05 -3.87
C THR A 25 -9.39 -2.48 -4.14
N THR A 26 -8.93 -3.20 -3.11
CA THR A 26 -8.55 -4.61 -3.22
C THR A 26 -9.75 -5.49 -3.59
N VAL A 27 -10.92 -5.22 -3.01
CA VAL A 27 -12.16 -5.91 -3.39
C VAL A 27 -12.50 -5.66 -4.86
N VAL A 28 -12.47 -4.40 -5.30
CA VAL A 28 -12.70 -4.03 -6.71
C VAL A 28 -11.72 -4.75 -7.63
N TYR A 29 -10.43 -4.80 -7.28
CA TYR A 29 -9.42 -5.54 -8.03
C TYR A 29 -9.80 -7.01 -8.22
N PHE A 30 -10.14 -7.71 -7.14
CA PHE A 30 -10.51 -9.13 -7.23
C PHE A 30 -11.78 -9.35 -8.04
N VAL A 31 -12.82 -8.55 -7.82
CA VAL A 31 -14.08 -8.64 -8.57
C VAL A 31 -13.84 -8.43 -10.06
N THR A 32 -13.13 -7.37 -10.44
CA THR A 32 -12.81 -7.10 -11.85
C THR A 32 -11.96 -8.21 -12.45
N ARG A 33 -10.93 -8.68 -11.73
CA ARG A 33 -10.04 -9.75 -12.21
C ARG A 33 -10.82 -11.02 -12.52
N PHE A 34 -11.60 -11.53 -11.58
CA PHE A 34 -12.32 -12.78 -11.76
C PHE A 34 -13.44 -12.66 -12.80
N SER A 35 -14.13 -11.52 -12.88
CA SER A 35 -15.11 -11.26 -13.94
C SER A 35 -14.49 -11.31 -15.34
N VAL A 36 -13.36 -10.62 -15.54
CA VAL A 36 -12.66 -10.61 -16.83
C VAL A 36 -12.13 -12.01 -17.19
N ILE A 37 -11.56 -12.74 -16.23
CA ILE A 37 -11.08 -14.11 -16.46
C ILE A 37 -12.24 -15.02 -16.85
N LYS A 38 -13.39 -14.92 -16.17
CA LYS A 38 -14.57 -15.72 -16.49
C LYS A 38 -15.10 -15.43 -17.90
N MET A 39 -15.04 -14.18 -18.36
CA MET A 39 -15.52 -13.78 -19.68
C MET A 39 -14.55 -14.08 -20.83
N THR A 40 -13.24 -13.97 -20.59
CA THR A 40 -12.21 -14.00 -21.65
C THR A 40 -11.31 -15.23 -21.60
N GLY A 41 -11.29 -15.96 -20.48
CA GLY A 41 -10.33 -17.04 -20.23
C GLY A 41 -8.87 -16.57 -20.04
N ASN A 42 -8.59 -15.27 -20.20
CA ASN A 42 -7.22 -14.76 -20.21
C ASN A 42 -6.85 -14.12 -18.87
N SER A 43 -5.95 -14.78 -18.15
CA SER A 43 -5.46 -14.33 -16.84
C SER A 43 -4.66 -13.03 -16.90
N MET A 44 -3.88 -12.81 -17.96
CA MET A 44 -3.05 -11.62 -18.10
C MET A 44 -3.93 -10.39 -18.36
N LEU A 45 -4.94 -10.51 -19.23
CA LEU A 45 -5.94 -9.46 -19.43
C LEU A 45 -6.72 -9.16 -18.14
N GLY A 46 -7.08 -10.19 -17.37
CA GLY A 46 -7.73 -10.04 -16.07
C GLY A 46 -6.89 -9.22 -15.08
N VAL A 47 -5.59 -9.47 -15.01
CA VAL A 47 -4.68 -8.71 -14.14
C VAL A 47 -4.55 -7.26 -14.60
N VAL A 48 -4.35 -7.01 -15.88
CA VAL A 48 -4.16 -5.66 -16.43
C VAL A 48 -5.41 -4.80 -16.22
N LEU A 49 -6.59 -5.31 -16.60
CA LEU A 49 -7.84 -4.57 -16.47
C LEU A 49 -8.23 -4.35 -15.00
N ALA A 50 -7.99 -5.33 -14.14
CA ALA A 50 -8.22 -5.18 -12.70
C ALA A 50 -7.30 -4.13 -12.08
N GLN A 51 -6.02 -4.06 -12.49
CA GLN A 51 -5.11 -3.02 -12.01
C GLN A 51 -5.58 -1.63 -12.43
N ILE A 52 -6.01 -1.45 -13.69
CA ILE A 52 -6.53 -0.17 -14.18
C ILE A 52 -7.77 0.24 -13.38
N ALA A 53 -8.74 -0.67 -13.23
CA ALA A 53 -9.96 -0.41 -12.46
C ALA A 53 -9.65 -0.05 -10.99
N ALA A 54 -8.74 -0.76 -10.34
CA ALA A 54 -8.31 -0.50 -8.97
C ALA A 54 -7.64 0.87 -8.82
N ILE A 55 -6.75 1.25 -9.75
CA ILE A 55 -6.09 2.57 -9.74
C ILE A 55 -7.12 3.68 -9.90
N LEU A 56 -8.02 3.57 -10.87
CA LEU A 56 -9.07 4.58 -11.10
C LEU A 56 -10.00 4.70 -9.90
N PHE A 57 -10.47 3.56 -9.36
CA PHE A 57 -11.33 3.54 -8.19
C PHE A 57 -10.66 4.20 -6.97
N ALA A 58 -9.41 3.82 -6.66
CA ALA A 58 -8.66 4.43 -5.57
C ALA A 58 -8.46 5.93 -5.79
N TYR A 59 -8.16 6.34 -7.01
CA TYR A 59 -7.98 7.75 -7.34
C TYR A 59 -9.26 8.57 -7.10
N PHE A 60 -10.40 8.15 -7.66
CA PHE A 60 -11.66 8.88 -7.52
C PHE A 60 -12.18 8.87 -6.08
N THR A 61 -12.12 7.72 -5.40
CA THR A 61 -12.57 7.65 -4.00
C THR A 61 -11.71 8.51 -3.09
N ASN A 62 -10.39 8.51 -3.27
CA ASN A 62 -9.49 9.36 -2.50
C ASN A 62 -9.73 10.85 -2.81
N LYS A 63 -9.89 11.22 -4.08
CA LYS A 63 -10.17 12.60 -4.48
C LYS A 63 -11.47 13.13 -3.84
N ILE A 64 -12.56 12.37 -3.97
CA ILE A 64 -13.92 12.83 -3.59
C ILE A 64 -14.16 12.68 -2.08
N PHE A 65 -13.88 11.51 -1.51
CA PHE A 65 -14.30 11.18 -0.14
C PHE A 65 -13.22 11.44 0.92
N VAL A 66 -11.95 11.17 0.59
CA VAL A 66 -10.83 11.33 1.52
C VAL A 66 -10.37 12.77 1.58
N PHE A 67 -9.94 13.32 0.44
CA PHE A 67 -9.33 14.66 0.36
C PHE A 67 -10.32 15.77 0.02
N LYS A 68 -11.54 15.42 -0.44
CA LYS A 68 -12.60 16.37 -0.84
C LYS A 68 -12.08 17.45 -1.79
N ASP A 69 -11.24 17.05 -2.75
CA ASP A 69 -10.63 17.96 -3.72
C ASP A 69 -11.66 18.35 -4.80
N THR A 70 -11.96 19.65 -4.89
CA THR A 70 -12.98 20.22 -5.80
C THR A 70 -12.44 20.59 -7.18
N LYS A 71 -11.17 20.29 -7.49
CA LYS A 71 -10.57 20.64 -8.79
C LYS A 71 -10.93 19.60 -9.84
N TRP A 72 -11.94 19.89 -10.66
CA TRP A 72 -12.45 18.96 -11.68
C TRP A 72 -11.96 19.23 -13.12
N GLY A 73 -11.10 20.24 -13.33
CA GLY A 73 -10.56 20.53 -14.66
C GLY A 73 -9.78 19.33 -15.24
N PHE A 74 -10.03 18.99 -16.52
CA PHE A 74 -9.47 17.80 -17.17
C PHE A 74 -7.95 17.69 -17.02
N ILE A 75 -7.22 18.78 -17.26
CA ILE A 75 -5.75 18.84 -17.13
C ILE A 75 -5.32 18.59 -15.68
N ALA A 76 -6.06 19.13 -14.69
CA ALA A 76 -5.78 18.91 -13.28
C ALA A 76 -5.99 17.44 -12.89
N VAL A 77 -7.10 16.84 -13.34
CA VAL A 77 -7.42 15.43 -13.09
C VAL A 77 -6.37 14.50 -13.70
N MET A 78 -5.95 14.75 -14.94
CA MET A 78 -4.91 13.95 -15.60
C MET A 78 -3.55 14.07 -14.90
N LYS A 79 -3.15 15.29 -14.49
CA LYS A 79 -1.92 15.49 -13.72
C LYS A 79 -1.96 14.76 -12.37
N GLN A 80 -3.11 14.81 -11.69
CA GLN A 80 -3.31 14.14 -10.41
C GLN A 80 -3.29 12.60 -10.57
N LEU A 81 -3.96 12.07 -11.59
CA LEU A 81 -3.95 10.65 -11.91
C LEU A 81 -2.53 10.16 -12.24
N PHE A 82 -1.80 10.91 -13.06
CA PHE A 82 -0.41 10.59 -13.39
C PHE A 82 0.49 10.58 -12.13
N GLY A 83 0.38 11.61 -11.28
CA GLY A 83 1.10 11.65 -10.00
C GLY A 83 0.76 10.47 -9.09
N PHE A 84 -0.49 10.03 -9.07
CA PHE A 84 -0.93 8.86 -8.32
C PHE A 84 -0.34 7.55 -8.87
N ILE A 85 -0.32 7.38 -10.19
CA ILE A 85 0.30 6.21 -10.85
C ILE A 85 1.80 6.17 -10.59
N VAL A 86 2.49 7.31 -10.74
CA VAL A 86 3.93 7.42 -10.45
C VAL A 86 4.22 7.11 -8.99
N GLY A 87 3.41 7.59 -8.05
CA GLY A 87 3.53 7.25 -6.63
C GLY A 87 3.43 5.75 -6.37
N ARG A 88 2.49 5.06 -7.03
CA ARG A 88 2.37 3.60 -6.94
C ARG A 88 3.57 2.88 -7.54
N LEU A 89 4.05 3.30 -8.70
CA LEU A 89 5.24 2.70 -9.33
C LEU A 89 6.49 2.90 -8.48
N PHE A 90 6.64 4.06 -7.84
CA PHE A 90 7.72 4.33 -6.92
C PHE A 90 7.70 3.38 -5.72
N VAL A 91 6.54 3.24 -5.08
CA VAL A 91 6.36 2.31 -3.96
C VAL A 91 6.58 0.85 -4.39
N PHE A 92 6.14 0.47 -5.57
CA PHE A 92 6.41 -0.85 -6.13
C PHE A 92 7.92 -1.09 -6.36
N GLY A 93 8.65 -0.07 -6.83
CA GLY A 93 10.11 -0.13 -6.94
C GLY A 93 10.80 -0.26 -5.57
N LEU A 94 10.30 0.42 -4.54
CA LEU A 94 10.79 0.26 -3.17
C LEU A 94 10.55 -1.15 -2.62
N ASP A 95 9.38 -1.73 -2.89
CA ASP A 95 9.07 -3.11 -2.51
C ASP A 95 10.08 -4.09 -3.12
N LEU A 96 10.29 -4.02 -4.44
CA LEU A 96 11.28 -4.85 -5.12
C LEU A 96 12.70 -4.65 -4.57
N SER A 97 13.08 -3.41 -4.26
CA SER A 97 14.42 -3.08 -3.75
C SER A 97 14.63 -3.63 -2.33
N ILE A 98 13.67 -3.42 -1.43
CA ILE A 98 13.73 -3.90 -0.05
C ILE A 98 13.71 -5.43 -0.04
N THR A 99 12.82 -6.05 -0.81
CA THR A 99 12.77 -7.52 -0.93
C THR A 99 14.09 -8.07 -1.48
N TYR A 100 14.65 -7.46 -2.52
CA TYR A 100 15.93 -7.91 -3.07
C TYR A 100 17.07 -7.79 -2.04
N ILE A 101 17.19 -6.66 -1.34
CA ILE A 101 18.28 -6.41 -0.40
C ILE A 101 18.10 -7.25 0.87
N CYS A 102 16.94 -7.18 1.51
CA CYS A 102 16.71 -7.73 2.85
C CYS A 102 16.30 -9.20 2.86
N VAL A 103 15.63 -9.68 1.80
CA VAL A 103 15.15 -11.07 1.72
C VAL A 103 16.09 -11.93 0.88
N LYS A 104 16.59 -11.42 -0.25
CA LYS A 104 17.41 -12.23 -1.17
C LYS A 104 18.92 -12.07 -0.96
N LYS A 105 19.43 -10.85 -0.84
CA LYS A 105 20.87 -10.58 -0.83
C LYS A 105 21.49 -10.73 0.56
N PHE A 106 20.81 -10.28 1.60
CA PHE A 106 21.31 -10.30 2.98
C PHE A 106 20.34 -10.92 4.00
N PRO A 107 19.73 -12.10 3.73
CA PRO A 107 18.75 -12.68 4.66
C PRO A 107 19.34 -12.97 6.04
N GLU A 108 20.54 -13.55 6.10
CA GLU A 108 21.18 -13.98 7.36
C GLU A 108 21.47 -12.79 8.30
N PHE A 109 21.87 -11.64 7.74
CA PHE A 109 22.09 -10.42 8.52
C PHE A 109 20.81 -9.98 9.24
N PHE A 110 19.66 -10.00 8.56
CA PHE A 110 18.39 -9.58 9.14
C PHE A 110 17.77 -10.64 10.05
N ILE A 111 17.94 -11.92 9.74
CA ILE A 111 17.53 -13.04 10.59
C ILE A 111 18.21 -12.92 11.96
N GLN A 112 19.52 -12.69 11.98
CA GLN A 112 20.28 -12.50 13.22
C GLN A 112 19.92 -11.19 13.91
N LEU A 113 19.75 -10.09 13.16
CA LEU A 113 19.36 -8.79 13.72
C LEU A 113 18.03 -8.84 14.47
N PHE A 114 17.08 -9.64 13.98
CA PHE A 114 15.77 -9.84 14.59
C PHE A 114 15.67 -11.09 15.47
N PHE A 115 16.78 -11.81 15.67
CA PHE A 115 16.84 -13.05 16.46
C PHE A 115 15.82 -14.11 16.02
N LEU A 116 15.56 -14.22 14.71
CA LEU A 116 14.55 -15.13 14.17
C LEU A 116 15.00 -16.59 14.25
N ASP A 117 16.31 -16.83 14.18
CA ASP A 117 16.94 -18.14 14.33
C ASP A 117 16.74 -18.75 15.73
N HIS A 118 16.45 -17.93 16.75
CA HIS A 118 16.14 -18.39 18.10
C HIS A 118 14.65 -18.73 18.33
N ILE A 119 13.79 -18.54 17.34
CA ILE A 119 12.36 -18.80 17.46
C ILE A 119 12.07 -20.30 17.32
N ASN A 120 11.20 -20.82 18.20
CA ASN A 120 10.75 -22.20 18.09
C ASN A 120 9.63 -22.35 17.04
N TYR A 121 10.00 -22.74 15.82
CA TYR A 121 9.07 -22.97 14.71
C TYR A 121 8.14 -24.17 14.90
N ASN A 122 8.34 -25.00 15.93
CA ASN A 122 7.39 -26.04 16.27
C ASN A 122 6.17 -25.50 17.03
N TRP A 123 6.22 -24.24 17.50
CA TRP A 123 5.10 -23.63 18.20
C TRP A 123 3.84 -23.58 17.30
N PHE A 124 2.67 -23.67 17.93
CA PHE A 124 1.39 -23.88 17.25
C PHE A 124 1.15 -22.90 16.09
N ILE A 125 1.42 -21.61 16.28
CA ILE A 125 1.22 -20.61 15.21
C ILE A 125 2.22 -20.71 14.05
N PHE A 126 3.39 -21.33 14.20
CA PHE A 126 4.35 -21.53 13.10
C PHE A 126 4.16 -22.89 12.40
N SER A 127 3.56 -23.86 13.11
CA SER A 127 3.35 -25.23 12.63
C SER A 127 2.01 -25.47 11.93
N ASN A 128 1.03 -24.57 12.06
CA ASN A 128 -0.28 -24.73 11.44
C ASN A 128 -0.18 -24.81 9.91
N PRO A 129 -1.00 -25.64 9.21
CA PRO A 129 -0.91 -25.82 7.76
C PRO A 129 -0.98 -24.50 6.97
N LEU A 130 -1.77 -23.53 7.45
CA LEU A 130 -1.90 -22.22 6.81
C LEU A 130 -0.68 -21.33 7.01
N THR A 131 -0.11 -21.29 8.22
CA THR A 131 0.96 -20.36 8.57
C THR A 131 2.34 -20.89 8.21
N LYS A 132 2.53 -22.21 8.21
CA LYS A 132 3.79 -22.86 7.84
C LYS A 132 4.28 -22.47 6.45
N MET A 133 3.36 -22.18 5.52
CA MET A 133 3.68 -21.72 4.17
C MET A 133 4.31 -20.31 4.12
N PHE A 134 4.08 -19.48 5.14
CA PHE A 134 4.51 -18.07 5.14
C PHE A 134 5.49 -17.72 6.25
N ILE A 135 5.47 -18.43 7.38
CA ILE A 135 6.30 -18.14 8.57
C ILE A 135 6.91 -19.40 9.20
N GLY A 136 6.90 -20.54 8.49
CA GLY A 136 7.30 -21.84 9.04
C GLY A 136 8.80 -22.07 9.25
N ASN A 137 9.65 -21.10 8.88
CA ASN A 137 11.09 -21.09 9.17
C ASN A 137 11.60 -19.65 9.23
N GLU A 138 12.87 -19.48 9.61
CA GLU A 138 13.53 -18.19 9.78
C GLU A 138 13.58 -17.34 8.51
N ARG A 139 13.75 -17.95 7.35
CA ARG A 139 13.76 -17.24 6.06
C ARG A 139 12.39 -16.76 5.65
N LEU A 140 11.37 -17.61 5.77
CA LEU A 140 9.98 -17.28 5.48
C LEU A 140 9.47 -16.22 6.45
N LEU A 141 9.79 -16.34 7.74
CA LEU A 141 9.45 -15.32 8.73
C LEU A 141 10.11 -13.97 8.42
N ASN A 142 11.39 -13.97 8.02
CA ASN A 142 12.07 -12.75 7.57
C ASN A 142 11.38 -12.12 6.35
N GLU A 143 11.07 -12.91 5.33
CA GLU A 143 10.33 -12.46 4.14
C GLU A 143 8.96 -11.88 4.50
N PHE A 144 8.23 -12.55 5.40
CA PHE A 144 6.93 -12.10 5.87
C PHE A 144 7.02 -10.77 6.62
N ILE A 145 7.98 -10.62 7.54
CA ILE A 145 8.20 -9.37 8.30
C ILE A 145 8.50 -8.21 7.35
N PHE A 146 9.42 -8.38 6.41
CA PHE A 146 9.76 -7.34 5.44
C PHE A 146 8.60 -7.04 4.50
N THR A 147 7.86 -8.05 4.06
CA THR A 147 6.67 -7.85 3.22
C THR A 147 5.62 -7.04 3.98
N LEU A 148 5.33 -7.35 5.24
CA LEU A 148 4.41 -6.56 6.07
C LEU A 148 4.90 -5.13 6.26
N PHE A 149 6.19 -4.95 6.56
CA PHE A 149 6.80 -3.64 6.72
C PHE A 149 6.66 -2.80 5.45
N VAL A 150 6.96 -3.39 4.29
CA VAL A 150 6.83 -2.75 2.97
C VAL A 150 5.38 -2.40 2.68
N GLN A 151 4.42 -3.28 2.98
CA GLN A 151 2.99 -2.98 2.77
C GLN A 151 2.51 -1.79 3.62
N VAL A 152 2.95 -1.72 4.88
CA VAL A 152 2.64 -0.56 5.74
C VAL A 152 3.30 0.71 5.20
N LEU A 153 4.59 0.63 4.85
CA LEU A 153 5.34 1.75 4.26
C LEU A 153 4.68 2.22 2.95
N ALA A 154 4.22 1.29 2.12
CA ALA A 154 3.53 1.55 0.87
C ALA A 154 2.24 2.35 1.10
N ILE A 155 1.42 1.97 2.08
CA ILE A 155 0.19 2.68 2.42
C ILE A 155 0.54 4.10 2.92
N VAL A 156 1.52 4.23 3.81
CA VAL A 156 1.94 5.52 4.39
C VAL A 156 2.51 6.44 3.32
N ILE A 157 3.45 5.97 2.49
CA ILE A 157 4.04 6.75 1.39
C ILE A 157 2.97 7.15 0.39
N ASN A 158 2.10 6.23 -0.02
CA ASN A 158 1.01 6.56 -0.95
C ASN A 158 0.05 7.60 -0.37
N TYR A 159 -0.25 7.55 0.94
CA TYR A 159 -1.02 8.59 1.61
C TYR A 159 -0.29 9.94 1.60
N ILE A 160 1.01 9.96 1.92
CA ILE A 160 1.83 11.19 1.94
C ILE A 160 1.91 11.80 0.54
N ILE A 161 2.20 11.00 -0.50
CA ILE A 161 2.23 11.44 -1.89
C ILE A 161 0.86 11.97 -2.30
N SER A 162 -0.21 11.23 -1.99
CA SER A 162 -1.58 11.66 -2.31
C SER A 162 -1.90 13.00 -1.65
N LYS A 163 -1.56 13.18 -0.38
CA LYS A 163 -1.85 14.40 0.37
C LYS A 163 -1.01 15.60 -0.05
N LYS A 164 0.31 15.41 -0.21
CA LYS A 164 1.27 16.50 -0.41
C LYS A 164 1.60 16.81 -1.87
N ALA A 165 1.49 15.83 -2.76
CA ALA A 165 1.86 16.01 -4.17
C ALA A 165 0.64 16.01 -5.10
N VAL A 166 -0.33 15.13 -4.87
CA VAL A 166 -1.48 14.95 -5.78
C VAL A 166 -2.63 15.90 -5.42
N PHE A 167 -3.07 15.89 -4.18
CA PHE A 167 -4.23 16.66 -3.69
C PHE A 167 -3.81 17.84 -2.80
N ALA A 168 -2.60 18.36 -3.02
CA ALA A 168 -2.15 19.55 -2.32
C ALA A 168 -3.12 20.70 -2.58
N LYS A 169 -3.78 21.18 -1.52
CA LYS A 169 -4.34 22.53 -1.54
C LYS A 169 -3.15 23.45 -1.74
N LYS A 170 -3.14 24.20 -2.84
CA LYS A 170 -2.39 25.45 -2.86
C LYS A 170 -3.04 26.27 -1.75
N GLU A 171 -2.32 26.55 -0.68
CA GLU A 171 -2.61 27.76 0.06
C GLU A 171 -2.60 28.87 -0.99
N GLU A 172 -3.78 29.42 -1.25
CA GLU A 172 -3.86 30.67 -1.99
C GLU A 172 -2.92 31.62 -1.27
N ALA A 173 -1.85 32.00 -1.95
CA ALA A 173 -0.97 33.08 -1.55
C ALA A 173 -1.85 34.33 -1.45
N SER A 174 -2.47 34.46 -0.29
CA SER A 174 -3.04 35.69 0.24
C SER A 174 -1.86 36.44 0.81
N ALA A 175 -1.18 37.13 -0.09
CA ALA A 175 -0.44 38.32 0.22
C ALA A 175 -0.79 39.28 -0.92
N GLU A 176 -1.88 39.99 -0.66
CA GLU A 176 -2.26 41.27 -1.29
C GLU A 176 -1.07 42.25 -1.32
#